data_AF-A0A497BSI5-F1
#
_entry.id   AF-A0A497BSI5-F1
#
_cell.length_a   1.000
_cell.length_b   1.000
_cell.length_c   1.000
_cell.angle_alpha   90.00
_cell.angle_beta   90.00
_cell.angle_gamma   90.00
#
_symmetry.space_group_name_H-M   'P 1'
#
loop_
_entity.id
_entity.type
_entity.pdbx_description
1 polymer ?
#
loop_
_entity_poly.entity_id
_entity_poly.type
_entity_poly.pdbx_seq_one_letter_code
_entity_poly.pdbx_strand_id
1 'polypeptide(L)'
;DPLARTLLLRHLEDLGVDVRTGVEVVRFETDAQGQTTVVARPWPHQEDAPELRFQAETVVIAMGLRADHSLTDKLAHRSDVYPIGDCVEPREAIDAVYEGFETGLTV
;
A
#
# COMPACT_ATOMS: atom_id res chain seq x y z
N ASP A 1 12.92 -0.42 -9.67
CA ASP A 1 13.45 -0.13 -11.01
C ASP A 1 13.22 1.35 -11.37
N PRO A 2 14.30 2.15 -11.55
CA PRO A 2 14.20 3.56 -11.97
C PRO A 2 13.53 3.78 -13.33
N LEU A 3 13.68 2.85 -14.29
CA LEU A 3 13.10 2.98 -15.63
C LEU A 3 11.58 2.79 -15.59
N ALA A 4 11.10 1.73 -14.93
CA ALA A 4 9.67 1.50 -14.72
C ALA A 4 8.98 2.71 -14.06
N ARG A 5 9.62 3.30 -13.03
CA ARG A 5 9.08 4.49 -12.36
C ARG A 5 8.97 5.68 -13.31
N THR A 6 10.00 5.98 -14.09
CA THR A 6 9.99 7.11 -15.03
C THR A 6 8.93 6.94 -16.11
N LEU A 7 8.77 5.72 -16.64
CA LEU A 7 7.73 5.43 -17.64
C LEU A 7 6.31 5.60 -17.07
N LEU A 8 6.07 5.12 -15.84
CA LEU A 8 4.79 5.27 -15.16
C LEU A 8 4.44 6.74 -14.94
N LEU A 9 5.37 7.54 -14.40
CA LEU A 9 5.12 8.95 -14.12
C LEU A 9 4.81 9.75 -15.39
N ARG A 10 5.56 9.48 -16.47
CA ARG A 10 5.29 10.08 -17.78
C ARG A 10 3.91 9.70 -18.30
N HIS A 11 3.53 8.43 -18.18
CA HIS A 11 2.22 7.98 -18.64
C HIS A 11 1.07 8.64 -17.87
N LEU A 12 1.22 8.83 -16.55
CA LEU A 12 0.24 9.55 -15.73
C LEU A 12 0.14 11.03 -16.14
N GLU A 13 1.27 11.67 -16.43
CA GLU A 13 1.31 13.04 -16.94
C GLU A 13 0.63 13.17 -18.30
N ASP A 14 0.91 12.26 -19.24
CA ASP A 14 0.27 12.22 -20.57
C ASP A 14 -1.26 12.03 -20.47
N LEU A 15 -1.74 11.37 -19.42
CA LEU A 15 -3.17 11.21 -19.11
C LEU A 15 -3.78 12.40 -18.32
N GLY A 16 -2.98 13.41 -17.99
CA GLY A 16 -3.44 14.59 -17.25
C GLY A 16 -3.70 14.34 -15.76
N VAL A 17 -3.08 13.31 -15.17
CA VAL A 17 -3.20 13.02 -13.73
C VAL A 17 -2.32 13.98 -12.93
N ASP A 18 -2.91 14.69 -11.95
CA ASP A 18 -2.17 15.51 -11.00
C ASP A 18 -1.42 14.62 -10.00
N VAL A 19 -0.12 14.43 -10.23
CA VAL A 19 0.75 13.63 -9.35
C VAL A 19 1.46 14.54 -8.36
N ARG A 20 1.12 14.41 -7.07
CA ARG A 20 1.78 15.14 -5.98
C ARG A 20 2.66 14.21 -5.16
N THR A 21 3.98 14.38 -5.29
CA THR A 21 4.98 13.68 -4.46
C THR A 21 5.40 14.51 -3.26
N GLY A 22 5.99 13.88 -2.24
CA GLY A 22 6.44 14.63 -1.04
C GLY A 22 5.27 15.17 -0.22
N VAL A 23 4.16 14.43 -0.22
CA VAL A 23 2.96 14.73 0.56
C VAL A 23 2.59 13.53 1.40
N GLU A 24 2.07 13.79 2.60
CA GLU A 24 1.52 12.79 3.50
C GLU A 24 0.06 13.16 3.76
N VAL A 25 -0.87 12.27 3.42
CA VAL A 25 -2.29 12.42 3.78
C VAL A 25 -2.44 12.11 5.26
N VAL A 26 -2.97 13.07 6.02
CA VAL A 26 -3.07 12.96 7.49
C VAL A 26 -4.48 12.66 7.98
N ARG A 27 -5.52 13.09 7.26
CA ARG A 27 -6.92 12.81 7.59
C ARG A 27 -7.86 13.08 6.43
N PHE A 28 -9.08 12.60 6.60
CA PHE A 28 -10.23 12.88 5.74
C PHE A 28 -11.29 13.61 6.56
N GLU A 29 -11.82 14.71 6.03
CA GLU A 29 -12.87 15.51 6.64
C GLU A 29 -14.10 15.45 5.73
N THR A 30 -15.22 14.94 6.21
CA THR A 30 -16.48 14.89 5.45
C THR A 30 -17.49 15.86 6.05
N ASP A 31 -18.05 16.74 5.23
CA ASP A 31 -19.05 17.70 5.67
C ASP A 31 -20.47 17.12 5.79
N ALA A 32 -21.42 17.95 6.25
CA ALA A 32 -22.81 17.55 6.43
C ALA A 32 -23.54 17.23 5.11
N GLN A 33 -23.00 17.68 3.97
CA GLN A 33 -23.49 17.43 2.62
C GLN A 33 -22.87 16.16 2.02
N GLY A 34 -21.94 15.51 2.73
CA GLY A 34 -21.26 14.29 2.30
C GLY A 34 -20.03 14.54 1.43
N GLN A 35 -19.58 15.79 1.27
CA GLN A 35 -18.37 16.11 0.51
C GLN A 35 -17.13 15.82 1.35
N THR A 36 -16.22 14.98 0.83
CA THR A 36 -14.95 14.67 1.49
C THR A 36 -13.85 15.62 1.02
N THR A 37 -13.14 16.18 2.01
CA THR A 37 -11.87 16.88 1.86
C THR A 37 -10.73 15.99 2.35
N VAL A 38 -9.77 15.70 1.47
CA VAL A 38 -8.50 15.07 1.84
C VAL A 38 -7.57 16.15 2.37
N VAL A 39 -7.06 15.96 3.58
CA VAL A 39 -6.08 16.86 4.19
C VAL A 39 -4.71 16.18 4.18
N ALA A 40 -3.73 16.86 3.59
CA ALA A 40 -2.35 16.41 3.52
C ALA A 40 -1.38 17.48 4.00
N ARG A 41 -0.13 17.10 4.24
CA ARG A 41 0.96 18.02 4.58
C ARG A 41 2.23 17.65 3.80
N PRO A 42 3.19 18.57 3.66
CA PRO A 42 4.49 18.24 3.07
C PRO A 42 5.21 17.12 3.85
N TRP A 43 5.91 16.26 3.11
CA TRP A 43 6.77 15.19 3.62
C TRP A 43 8.21 15.35 3.09
N PRO A 44 9.24 15.28 3.95
CA PRO A 44 9.18 15.10 5.40
C PRO A 44 8.54 16.30 6.11
N HIS A 45 7.98 16.05 7.31
CA HIS A 45 7.30 17.08 8.08
C HIS A 45 8.20 18.26 8.39
N GLN A 46 7.70 19.47 8.14
CA GLN A 46 8.32 20.73 8.52
C GLN A 46 7.39 21.43 9.50
N GLU A 47 7.95 21.98 10.58
CA GLU A 47 7.20 22.76 11.55
C GLU A 47 6.53 23.97 10.84
N ASP A 48 5.28 24.27 11.19
CA ASP A 48 4.45 25.31 10.57
C ASP A 48 4.13 25.15 9.07
N ALA A 49 4.41 23.99 8.46
CA ALA A 49 4.04 23.76 7.07
C ALA A 49 2.51 23.79 6.89
N PRO A 50 1.98 24.58 5.93
CA PRO A 50 0.54 24.68 5.72
C PRO A 50 -0.02 23.36 5.19
N GLU A 51 -1.24 23.05 5.63
CA GLU A 51 -1.97 21.90 5.12
C GLU A 51 -2.43 22.13 3.69
N LEU A 52 -2.34 21.06 2.89
CA LEU A 52 -2.93 20.95 1.57
C LEU A 52 -4.32 20.34 1.72
N ARG A 53 -5.31 20.90 1.01
CA ARG A 53 -6.71 20.47 1.06
C ARG A 53 -7.21 20.17 -0.35
N PHE A 54 -7.75 18.98 -0.54
CA PHE A 54 -8.26 18.50 -1.83
C PHE A 54 -9.70 18.03 -1.70
N GLN A 55 -10.59 18.51 -2.56
CA GLN A 55 -11.93 17.95 -2.63
C GLN A 55 -11.89 16.63 -3.41
N ALA A 56 -12.52 15.59 -2.86
CA ALA A 56 -12.62 14.29 -3.51
C ALA A 56 -13.99 13.68 -3.25
N GLU A 57 -14.60 13.12 -4.30
CA GLU A 57 -15.81 12.31 -4.18
C GLU A 57 -15.47 10.86 -3.79
N THR A 58 -14.27 10.40 -4.14
CA THR A 58 -13.78 9.05 -3.85
C THR A 58 -12.31 9.10 -3.51
N VAL A 59 -11.93 8.38 -2.45
CA VAL A 59 -10.55 8.19 -2.03
C VAL A 59 -10.20 6.72 -2.19
N VAL A 60 -9.16 6.43 -2.97
CA VAL A 60 -8.59 5.09 -3.09
C VAL A 60 -7.31 5.02 -2.26
N ILE A 61 -7.28 4.13 -1.26
CA ILE A 61 -6.10 3.94 -0.41
C ILE A 61 -5.29 2.76 -0.93
N ALA A 62 -4.09 3.05 -1.45
CA ALA A 62 -3.16 2.05 -1.99
C ALA A 62 -1.83 2.05 -1.21
N MET A 63 -1.89 1.77 0.09
CA MET A 63 -0.74 1.84 1.03
C MET A 63 0.14 0.58 1.08
N GLY A 64 -0.07 -0.37 0.15
CA GLY A 64 0.56 -1.69 0.21
C GLY A 64 -0.25 -2.70 1.01
N LEU A 65 0.42 -3.77 1.46
CA LEU A 65 -0.20 -4.96 2.04
C LEU A 65 0.38 -5.26 3.43
N ARG A 66 -0.39 -5.96 4.27
CA ARG A 66 0.05 -6.52 5.55
C ARG A 66 -0.26 -8.01 5.57
N ALA A 67 0.65 -8.83 6.11
CA ALA A 67 0.41 -10.26 6.28
C ALA A 67 -0.84 -10.53 7.13
N ASP A 68 -1.62 -11.54 6.73
CA ASP A 68 -2.73 -12.08 7.51
C ASP A 68 -2.36 -13.47 8.05
N HIS A 69 -2.12 -13.52 9.36
CA HIS A 69 -1.77 -14.74 10.10
C HIS A 69 -2.97 -15.42 10.77
N SER A 70 -4.20 -14.96 10.52
CA SER A 70 -5.38 -15.37 11.30
C SER A 70 -5.67 -16.88 11.23
N LEU A 71 -5.38 -17.53 10.10
CA LEU A 71 -5.53 -18.97 9.95
C LEU A 71 -4.32 -19.73 10.49
N THR A 72 -3.11 -19.25 10.23
CA THR A 72 -1.87 -19.89 10.67
C THR A 72 -1.79 -19.93 12.20
N ASP A 73 -2.22 -18.85 12.86
CA ASP A 73 -2.29 -18.76 14.33
C ASP A 73 -3.26 -19.80 14.91
N LYS A 74 -4.43 -19.98 14.27
CA LYS A 74 -5.42 -21.00 14.69
C LYS A 74 -4.91 -22.42 14.51
N LEU A 75 -4.03 -22.65 13.55
CA LEU A 75 -3.46 -23.96 13.24
C LEU A 75 -2.12 -24.23 13.92
N ALA A 76 -1.61 -23.31 14.75
CA ALA A 76 -0.31 -23.44 15.41
C ALA A 76 -0.14 -24.71 16.27
N HIS A 77 -1.24 -25.35 16.66
CA HIS A 77 -1.25 -26.60 17.43
C HIS A 77 -1.21 -27.87 16.56
N ARG A 78 -1.29 -27.75 15.23
CA ARG A 78 -1.25 -28.87 14.29
C ARG A 78 0.18 -29.07 13.79
N SER A 79 0.58 -30.34 13.68
CA SER A 79 1.79 -30.68 12.95
C SER A 79 1.57 -30.48 11.45
N ASP A 80 2.68 -30.37 10.71
CA ASP A 80 2.68 -30.40 9.24
C ASP A 80 1.91 -29.24 8.58
N VAL A 81 1.92 -28.08 9.24
CA VAL A 81 1.39 -26.81 8.72
C VAL A 81 2.55 -25.87 8.41
N TYR A 82 2.64 -25.43 7.16
CA TYR A 82 3.73 -24.59 6.66
C TYR A 82 3.15 -23.32 6.02
N PRO A 83 3.27 -22.15 6.67
CA PRO A 83 2.85 -20.89 6.05
C PRO A 83 3.85 -20.49 4.96
N ILE A 84 3.34 -20.08 3.79
CA ILE A 84 4.13 -19.65 2.63
C ILE A 84 3.44 -18.48 1.92
N GLY A 85 4.21 -17.70 1.18
CA GLY A 85 3.79 -16.53 0.42
C GLY A 85 3.48 -15.33 1.31
N ASP A 86 2.56 -14.48 0.82
CA ASP A 86 2.26 -13.19 1.46
C ASP A 86 1.63 -13.30 2.86
N CYS A 87 1.12 -14.49 3.23
CA CYS A 87 0.65 -14.73 4.60
C CYS A 87 1.80 -14.85 5.60
N VAL A 88 3.05 -14.99 5.14
CA VAL A 88 4.27 -14.86 5.96
C VAL A 88 4.74 -13.41 5.94
N GLU A 89 4.96 -12.86 4.75
CA GLU A 89 5.34 -11.46 4.55
C GLU A 89 5.01 -11.05 3.10
N PRO A 90 4.22 -9.98 2.86
CA PRO A 90 3.94 -9.51 1.51
C PRO A 90 5.23 -9.13 0.78
N ARG A 91 5.42 -9.68 -0.42
CA ARG A 91 6.67 -9.53 -1.19
C ARG A 91 6.40 -9.58 -2.70
N GLU A 92 7.46 -9.62 -3.50
CA GLU A 92 7.28 -9.82 -4.93
C GLU A 92 6.72 -11.23 -5.22
N ALA A 93 5.86 -11.34 -6.23
CA ALA A 93 5.19 -12.61 -6.55
C ALA A 93 6.19 -13.75 -6.81
N ILE A 94 7.36 -13.44 -7.38
CA ILE A 94 8.39 -14.44 -7.65
C ILE A 94 8.97 -15.04 -6.36
N ASP A 95 9.16 -14.22 -5.33
CA ASP A 95 9.69 -14.66 -4.05
C ASP A 95 8.68 -15.54 -3.30
N ALA A 96 7.39 -15.19 -3.38
CA ALA A 96 6.31 -15.99 -2.80
C ALA A 96 6.18 -17.36 -3.49
N VAL A 97 6.29 -17.40 -4.82
CA VAL A 97 6.29 -18.65 -5.60
C VAL A 97 7.51 -19.50 -5.26
N TYR A 98 8.68 -18.88 -5.16
CA TYR A 98 9.93 -19.57 -4.85
C TYR A 98 9.90 -20.20 -3.44
N GLU A 99 9.41 -19.48 -2.43
CA GLU A 99 9.24 -20.02 -1.08
C GLU A 99 8.30 -21.23 -1.07
N GLY A 100 7.18 -21.16 -1.80
CA GLY A 100 6.25 -22.28 -1.93
C GLY A 100 6.89 -23.50 -2.59
N PHE A 101 7.69 -23.30 -3.64
CA PHE A 101 8.43 -24.36 -4.32
C PHE A 101 9.45 -25.03 -3.38
N GLU A 102 10.31 -24.26 -2.72
CA GLU A 102 11.32 -24.78 -1.80
C GLU A 102 10.68 -25.52 -0.63
N THR A 103 9.64 -24.96 -0.02
CA THR A 103 8.89 -25.62 1.07
C THR A 103 8.36 -26.98 0.61
N GLY A 104 7.75 -27.04 -0.57
CA GLY A 104 7.22 -28.28 -1.14
C GLY A 104 8.26 -29.37 -1.40
N LEU A 105 9.54 -29.02 -1.58
CA LEU A 105 10.62 -30.00 -1.72
C LEU A 105 11.14 -30.54 -0.38
N THR A 106 10.85 -29.84 0.72
CA THR A 106 11.38 -30.15 2.06
C THR A 106 10.43 -30.92 2.95
N VAL A 107 9.13 -30.97 2.58
CA VAL A 107 8.05 -31.63 3.34
C VAL A 107 7.79 -33.06 2.89
#